data_AF-A0A927TTS7-F1
#
_entry.id   AF-A0A927TTS7-F1
#
_cell.length_a   1.000
_cell.length_b   1.000
_cell.length_c   1.000
_cell.angle_alpha   90.00
_cell.angle_beta   90.00
_cell.angle_gamma   90.00
#
_symmetry.space_group_name_H-M   'P 1'
#
loop_
_entity.id
_entity.type
_entity.pdbx_description
1 polymer ?
#
loop_
_entity_poly.entity_id
_entity_poly.type
_entity_poly.pdbx_seq_one_letter_code
_entity_poly.pdbx_strand_id
1 'polypeptide(L)'
;MSYLGKWKFHSIGTVDDETDERVWLNAEEYLNSPMPYVDETDEDAVADEMKERKKTVGTLLEVCEDGKLFVLMPLPEGVSVKEAEDAARAGIIKLRDGMMTDDPFTWEEREGELWVNLGGADDFMQFSGDEEFLTMVTTRFERFT
;
A
#
# COMPACT_ATOMS: atom_id res chain seq x y z
N MET A 1 -6.28 11.70 17.77
CA MET A 1 -5.38 10.60 17.38
C MET A 1 -4.65 11.05 16.14
N SER A 2 -3.32 11.08 16.17
CA SER A 2 -2.49 11.63 15.09
C SER A 2 -2.68 10.88 13.77
N TYR A 3 -3.08 9.61 13.78
CA TYR A 3 -3.04 8.76 12.58
C TYR A 3 -4.30 8.75 11.71
N LEU A 4 -5.41 9.28 12.20
CA LEU A 4 -6.69 9.23 11.50
C LEU A 4 -6.64 9.91 10.12
N GLY A 5 -7.37 9.34 9.17
CA GLY A 5 -7.49 9.84 7.81
C GLY A 5 -6.73 9.02 6.79
N LYS A 6 -6.56 9.61 5.61
CA LYS A 6 -5.94 8.95 4.46
C LYS A 6 -4.45 9.27 4.38
N TRP A 7 -3.71 8.29 3.88
CA TRP A 7 -2.28 8.36 3.66
C TRP A 7 -1.98 7.79 2.28
N LYS A 8 -1.19 8.51 1.48
CA LYS A 8 -0.81 8.09 0.13
C LYS A 8 0.60 7.56 0.13
N PHE A 9 0.88 6.65 -0.81
CA PHE A 9 2.25 6.23 -1.10
C PHE A 9 3.18 7.45 -1.22
N HIS A 10 4.32 7.37 -0.52
CA HIS A 10 5.40 8.34 -0.63
C HIS A 10 6.64 7.69 -1.24
N SER A 11 7.11 6.59 -0.64
CA SER A 11 8.33 5.91 -1.06
C SER A 11 8.35 4.45 -0.63
N ILE A 12 9.18 3.64 -1.27
CA ILE A 12 9.44 2.26 -0.88
C ILE A 12 10.91 2.03 -0.59
N GLY A 13 11.19 1.30 0.49
CA GLY A 13 12.53 0.97 0.93
C GLY A 13 13.06 -0.23 0.17
N THR A 14 14.25 -0.09 -0.41
CA THR A 14 15.06 -1.18 -0.94
C THR A 14 16.44 -1.14 -0.29
N VAL A 15 17.25 -2.17 -0.55
CA VAL A 15 18.67 -2.18 -0.19
C VAL A 15 19.46 -1.81 -1.44
N ASP A 16 20.44 -0.93 -1.27
CA ASP A 16 21.43 -0.60 -2.30
C ASP A 16 22.48 -1.71 -2.34
N ASP A 17 22.64 -2.35 -3.50
CA ASP A 17 23.49 -3.54 -3.65
C ASP A 17 25.00 -3.23 -3.52
N GLU A 18 25.42 -1.97 -3.66
CA GLU A 18 26.83 -1.57 -3.54
C GLU A 18 27.22 -1.25 -2.09
N THR A 19 26.30 -0.66 -1.34
CA THR A 19 26.55 -0.12 0.00
C THR A 19 25.90 -0.93 1.13
N ASP A 20 24.98 -1.86 0.80
CA ASP A 20 24.09 -2.56 1.74
C ASP A 20 23.21 -1.61 2.58
N GLU A 21 23.13 -0.32 2.22
CA GLU A 21 22.33 0.67 2.92
C GLU A 21 20.88 0.67 2.44
N ARG A 22 19.95 0.99 3.34
CA ARG A 22 18.54 1.16 2.97
C ARG A 22 18.36 2.49 2.25
N VAL A 23 17.89 2.43 1.02
CA VAL A 23 17.51 3.60 0.21
C VAL A 23 16.00 3.64 0.01
N TRP A 24 15.45 4.85 -0.09
CA TRP A 24 14.01 5.07 -0.27
C TRP A 24 13.76 5.61 -1.67
N LEU A 25 13.05 4.82 -2.48
CA LEU A 25 12.69 5.20 -3.84
C LEU A 25 11.32 5.86 -3.83
N ASN A 26 11.23 7.06 -4.40
CA ASN A 26 9.94 7.68 -4.70
C ASN A 26 9.21 6.91 -5.82
N ALA A 27 8.01 7.36 -6.19
CA ALA A 27 7.18 6.69 -7.20
C ALA A 27 7.89 6.53 -8.55
N GLU A 28 8.54 7.57 -9.07
CA GLU A 28 9.23 7.55 -10.35
C GLU A 28 10.48 6.66 -10.28
N GLU A 29 11.26 6.78 -9.22
CA GLU A 29 12.46 5.97 -9.00
C GLU A 29 12.12 4.47 -8.91
N TYR A 30 11.06 4.12 -8.17
CA TYR A 30 10.63 2.73 -8.01
C TYR A 30 10.08 2.12 -9.31
N LEU A 31 9.35 2.90 -10.11
CA LEU A 31 8.84 2.43 -11.40
C LEU A 31 9.96 2.22 -12.42
N ASN A 32 11.13 2.86 -12.23
CA ASN A 32 12.29 2.73 -13.11
C ASN A 32 13.43 1.87 -12.51
N SER A 33 13.28 1.35 -11.29
CA SER A 33 14.32 0.54 -10.65
C SER A 33 14.39 -0.87 -11.27
N PRO A 34 15.54 -1.55 -11.20
CA PRO A 34 15.67 -2.94 -11.66
C PRO A 34 14.62 -3.89 -11.06
N MET A 35 14.34 -5.00 -11.75
CA MET A 35 13.37 -6.02 -11.31
C MET A 35 14.10 -7.30 -10.91
N PRO A 36 14.68 -7.39 -9.70
CA PRO A 36 15.63 -8.44 -9.35
C PRO A 36 15.05 -9.87 -9.35
N TYR A 37 13.72 -10.01 -9.32
CA TYR A 37 13.03 -11.30 -9.29
C TYR A 37 12.29 -11.63 -10.60
N VAL A 38 12.47 -10.82 -11.65
CA VAL A 38 11.80 -10.95 -12.94
C VAL A 38 12.85 -11.19 -14.01
N ASP A 39 12.55 -12.09 -14.96
CA ASP A 39 13.33 -12.17 -16.20
C ASP A 39 12.98 -10.96 -17.07
N GLU A 40 13.84 -9.94 -17.07
CA GLU A 40 13.59 -8.71 -17.83
C GLU A 40 13.59 -8.91 -19.36
N THR A 41 13.94 -10.11 -19.85
CA THR A 41 13.81 -10.45 -21.27
C THR A 41 12.43 -11.02 -21.63
N ASP A 42 11.61 -11.35 -20.63
CA ASP A 42 10.21 -11.77 -20.79
C ASP A 42 9.28 -10.55 -20.66
N GLU A 43 8.75 -10.10 -21.80
CA GLU A 43 7.87 -8.92 -21.87
C GLU A 43 6.60 -9.07 -21.02
N ASP A 44 6.04 -10.29 -20.91
CA ASP A 44 4.82 -10.54 -20.14
C ASP A 44 5.13 -10.46 -18.64
N ALA A 45 6.27 -11.02 -18.21
CA ALA A 45 6.70 -10.96 -16.81
C ALA A 45 7.01 -9.52 -16.36
N VAL A 46 7.65 -8.73 -17.22
CA VAL A 46 7.90 -7.31 -16.99
C VAL A 46 6.59 -6.52 -16.89
N ALA A 47 5.62 -6.80 -17.76
CA ALA A 47 4.33 -6.13 -17.74
C ALA A 47 3.55 -6.42 -16.45
N ASP A 48 3.55 -7.67 -15.97
CA ASP A 48 2.90 -8.07 -14.73
C ASP A 48 3.55 -7.43 -13.50
N GLU A 49 4.89 -7.41 -13.42
CA GLU A 49 5.60 -6.70 -12.34
C GLU A 49 5.29 -5.20 -12.37
N MET A 50 5.33 -4.56 -13.54
CA MET A 50 4.99 -3.14 -13.65
C MET A 50 3.56 -2.83 -13.22
N LYS A 51 2.63 -3.75 -13.45
CA LYS A 51 1.25 -3.61 -12.96
C LYS A 51 1.18 -3.63 -11.44
N GLU A 52 1.90 -4.54 -10.77
CA GLU A 52 1.95 -4.59 -9.30
C GLU A 52 2.70 -3.39 -8.71
N ARG A 53 3.75 -2.89 -9.36
CA ARG A 53 4.44 -1.66 -8.95
C ARG A 53 3.53 -0.44 -9.05
N LYS A 54 2.83 -0.27 -10.18
CA LYS A 54 1.84 0.82 -10.36
C LYS A 54 0.72 0.75 -9.30
N LYS A 55 0.24 -0.45 -9.00
CA LYS A 55 -0.75 -0.69 -7.94
C LYS A 55 -0.21 -0.27 -6.56
N THR A 56 1.03 -0.65 -6.24
CA THR A 56 1.71 -0.24 -4.99
C THR A 56 1.82 1.28 -4.89
N VAL A 57 2.30 1.94 -5.94
CA VAL A 57 2.41 3.41 -6.02
C VAL A 57 1.05 4.11 -5.91
N GLY A 58 0.00 3.51 -6.47
CA GLY A 58 -1.35 4.03 -6.38
C GLY A 58 -2.10 3.73 -5.08
N THR A 59 -1.47 3.01 -4.13
CA THR A 59 -2.14 2.57 -2.91
C THR A 59 -2.30 3.72 -1.91
N LEU A 60 -3.48 3.76 -1.26
CA LEU A 60 -3.73 4.59 -0.09
C LEU A 60 -3.97 3.71 1.14
N LEU A 61 -3.58 4.19 2.31
CA LEU A 61 -4.08 3.69 3.58
C LEU A 61 -5.15 4.62 4.11
N GLU A 62 -6.18 4.06 4.73
CA GLU A 62 -7.19 4.82 5.45
C GLU A 62 -7.32 4.30 6.87
N VAL A 63 -6.94 5.13 7.84
CA VAL A 63 -7.03 4.83 9.27
C VAL A 63 -8.31 5.46 9.82
N CYS A 64 -9.28 4.62 10.17
CA CYS A 64 -10.63 5.04 10.57
C CYS A 64 -10.78 5.09 12.10
N GLU A 65 -11.67 5.97 12.58
CA GLU A 65 -11.99 6.14 14.01
C GLU A 65 -12.59 4.88 14.66
N ASP A 66 -13.16 3.97 13.87
CA ASP A 66 -13.80 2.74 14.34
C ASP A 66 -12.82 1.57 14.55
N GLY A 67 -11.51 1.85 14.58
CA GLY A 67 -10.45 0.86 14.79
C GLY A 67 -10.13 0.03 13.54
N LYS A 68 -10.59 0.47 12.35
CA LYS A 68 -10.32 -0.21 11.07
C LYS A 68 -9.28 0.54 10.25
N LEU A 69 -8.40 -0.22 9.60
CA LEU A 69 -7.44 0.25 8.63
C LEU A 69 -7.72 -0.42 7.29
N PHE A 70 -7.97 0.38 6.26
CA PHE A 70 -8.19 -0.09 4.90
C PHE A 70 -6.95 0.15 4.04
N VAL A 71 -6.62 -0.85 3.21
CA VAL A 71 -5.65 -0.71 2.12
C VAL A 71 -6.44 -0.51 0.84
N LEU A 72 -6.41 0.69 0.29
CA LEU A 72 -7.16 1.09 -0.90
C LEU A 72 -6.24 0.99 -2.12
N MET A 73 -6.52 0.05 -3.00
CA MET A 73 -5.78 -0.21 -4.22
C MET A 73 -6.48 0.44 -5.43
N PRO A 74 -5.74 1.00 -6.39
CA PRO A 74 -6.34 1.56 -7.59
C PRO A 74 -7.07 0.48 -8.38
N LEU A 75 -8.08 0.87 -9.16
CA LEU A 75 -8.73 -0.05 -10.08
C LEU A 75 -7.71 -0.57 -11.11
N PRO A 76 -7.80 -1.84 -11.54
CA PRO A 76 -6.93 -2.37 -12.58
C PRO A 76 -7.02 -1.55 -13.87
N GLU A 77 -5.89 -1.44 -14.58
CA GLU A 77 -5.85 -0.74 -15.86
C GLU A 77 -6.90 -1.29 -16.84
N GLY A 78 -7.64 -0.40 -17.49
CA GLY A 78 -8.73 -0.77 -18.41
C GLY A 78 -10.07 -1.08 -17.76
N VAL A 79 -10.16 -1.18 -16.42
CA VAL A 79 -11.43 -1.35 -15.71
C VAL A 79 -12.07 0.00 -15.44
N SER A 80 -13.29 0.20 -15.96
CA SER A 80 -14.06 1.41 -15.67
C SER A 80 -14.64 1.39 -14.26
N VAL A 81 -14.91 2.57 -13.70
CA VAL A 81 -15.59 2.73 -12.40
C VAL A 81 -16.92 1.99 -12.39
N LYS A 82 -17.68 2.05 -13.49
CA LYS A 82 -18.97 1.37 -13.60
C LYS A 82 -18.83 -0.16 -13.51
N GLU A 83 -17.86 -0.74 -14.23
CA GLU A 83 -17.60 -2.18 -14.17
C GLU A 83 -17.20 -2.62 -12.76
N ALA A 84 -16.36 -1.82 -12.08
CA ALA A 84 -15.99 -2.07 -10.70
C ALA A 84 -17.20 -1.98 -9.76
N GLU A 85 -18.06 -0.97 -9.90
CA GLU A 85 -19.28 -0.83 -9.09
C GLU A 85 -20.26 -1.98 -9.29
N ASP A 86 -20.46 -2.42 -10.54
CA ASP A 86 -21.33 -3.55 -10.86
C ASP A 86 -20.77 -4.85 -10.26
N ALA A 87 -19.45 -5.07 -10.32
CA ALA A 87 -18.79 -6.19 -9.65
C ALA A 87 -18.92 -6.13 -8.12
N ALA A 88 -18.83 -4.93 -7.52
CA ALA A 88 -19.00 -4.73 -6.09
C ALA A 88 -20.44 -5.01 -5.64
N ARG A 89 -21.44 -4.57 -6.41
CA ARG A 89 -22.87 -4.88 -6.17
C ARG A 89 -23.16 -6.37 -6.27
N ALA A 90 -22.45 -7.08 -7.14
CA ALA A 90 -22.51 -8.53 -7.25
C ALA A 90 -21.75 -9.26 -6.12
N GLY A 91 -21.03 -8.53 -5.24
CA GLY A 91 -20.25 -9.09 -4.15
C GLY A 91 -18.94 -9.76 -4.58
N ILE A 92 -18.47 -9.49 -5.80
CA ILE A 92 -17.25 -10.09 -6.36
C ILE A 92 -16.00 -9.41 -5.80
N ILE A 93 -16.08 -8.09 -5.64
CA ILE A 93 -15.02 -7.26 -5.06
C ILE A 93 -15.60 -6.37 -3.97
N LYS A 94 -14.74 -5.76 -3.16
CA LYS A 94 -15.13 -4.68 -2.26
C LYS A 94 -14.56 -3.37 -2.78
N LEU A 95 -15.37 -2.32 -2.71
CA LEU A 95 -14.97 -0.97 -3.05
C LEU A 95 -15.12 -0.04 -1.85
N ARG A 96 -14.20 0.90 -1.75
CA ARG A 96 -14.24 2.01 -0.82
C ARG A 96 -13.65 3.23 -1.50
N ASP A 97 -14.40 4.32 -1.54
CA ASP A 97 -14.02 5.58 -2.21
C ASP A 97 -13.53 5.41 -3.65
N GLY A 98 -14.19 4.53 -4.41
CA GLY A 98 -13.87 4.26 -5.82
C GLY A 98 -12.62 3.39 -6.02
N MET A 99 -12.00 2.89 -4.96
CA MET A 99 -10.83 2.04 -4.96
C MET A 99 -11.17 0.62 -4.49
N MET A 100 -10.41 -0.37 -4.94
CA MET A 100 -10.53 -1.74 -4.45
C MET A 100 -9.97 -1.86 -3.04
N THR A 101 -10.57 -2.71 -2.22
CA THR A 101 -10.08 -3.03 -0.87
C THR A 101 -10.37 -4.48 -0.55
N ASP A 102 -9.63 -5.03 0.40
CA ASP A 102 -9.98 -6.29 1.07
C ASP A 102 -10.68 -6.02 2.40
N ASP A 103 -10.79 -7.04 3.26
CA ASP A 103 -11.23 -6.84 4.64
C ASP A 103 -10.25 -5.91 5.39
N PRO A 104 -10.79 -4.98 6.20
CA PRO A 104 -9.96 -4.06 6.94
C PRO A 104 -9.15 -4.79 8.02
N PHE A 105 -7.95 -4.29 8.25
CA PHE A 105 -7.16 -4.65 9.41
C PHE A 105 -7.69 -3.95 10.66
N THR A 106 -7.49 -4.55 11.82
CA THR A 106 -7.72 -3.88 13.10
C THR A 106 -6.48 -3.10 13.49
N TRP A 107 -6.64 -1.88 14.00
CA TRP A 107 -5.54 -1.09 14.53
C TRP A 107 -5.84 -0.56 15.93
N GLU A 108 -4.78 -0.26 16.67
CA GLU A 108 -4.86 0.44 17.96
C GLU A 108 -3.65 1.36 18.16
N GLU A 109 -3.80 2.33 19.06
CA GLU A 109 -2.73 3.23 19.47
C GLU A 109 -2.09 2.67 20.75
N ARG A 110 -0.77 2.42 20.73
CA ARG A 110 0.01 2.03 21.93
C ARG A 110 1.15 3.02 22.09
N GLU A 111 1.20 3.67 23.25
CA GLU A 111 2.27 4.63 23.58
C GLU A 111 2.48 5.75 22.54
N GLY A 112 1.39 6.14 21.85
CA GLY A 112 1.42 7.17 20.81
C GLY A 112 1.77 6.65 19.42
N GLU A 113 1.89 5.33 19.23
CA GLU A 113 2.26 4.69 17.97
C GLU A 113 1.09 3.88 17.38
N LEU A 114 1.05 3.75 16.05
CA LEU A 114 0.04 2.95 15.34
C LEU A 114 0.46 1.48 15.28
N TRP A 115 -0.37 0.59 15.81
CA TRP A 115 -0.17 -0.86 15.76
C TRP A 115 -1.31 -1.51 14.96
N VAL A 116 -0.97 -2.39 14.02
CA VAL A 116 -1.93 -3.00 13.09
C VAL A 116 -1.86 -4.52 13.15
N ASN A 117 -3.00 -5.18 13.30
CA ASN A 117 -3.11 -6.64 13.23
C ASN A 117 -3.24 -7.09 11.77
N LEU A 118 -2.21 -7.76 11.24
CA LEU A 118 -2.15 -8.23 9.85
C LEU A 118 -2.67 -9.66 9.65
N GLY A 119 -3.40 -10.23 10.62
CA GLY A 119 -4.08 -11.53 10.48
C GLY A 119 -3.33 -12.74 11.05
N GLY A 120 -2.20 -12.54 11.74
CA GLY A 120 -1.61 -13.54 12.63
C GLY A 120 -2.24 -13.44 14.03
N ALA A 121 -2.49 -14.57 14.70
CA ALA A 121 -3.07 -14.54 16.06
C ALA A 121 -2.18 -13.70 16.99
N ASP A 122 -2.73 -12.56 17.47
CA ASP A 122 -2.12 -11.57 18.37
C ASP A 122 -0.85 -10.82 17.89
N ASP A 123 -0.42 -11.00 16.64
CA ASP A 123 0.75 -10.32 16.09
C ASP A 123 0.36 -8.96 15.48
N PHE A 124 0.37 -7.94 16.33
CA PHE A 124 0.33 -6.55 15.87
C PHE A 124 1.70 -6.11 15.38
N MET A 125 1.74 -5.55 14.18
CA MET A 125 2.92 -4.90 13.63
C MET A 125 2.87 -3.41 13.92
N GLN A 126 3.94 -2.88 14.50
CA GLN A 126 4.14 -1.45 14.63
C GLN A 126 4.30 -0.84 13.24
N PHE A 127 3.47 0.13 12.90
CA PHE A 127 3.71 0.98 11.75
C PHE A 127 4.58 2.12 12.24
N SER A 128 5.90 2.00 12.03
CA SER A 128 6.87 2.96 12.57
C SER A 128 6.54 4.37 12.06
N GLY A 129 6.14 5.23 12.98
CA GLY A 129 5.89 6.64 12.76
C GLY A 129 7.17 7.42 12.98
N ASP A 130 8.01 7.54 11.95
CA ASP A 130 8.78 8.79 11.83
C ASP A 130 7.73 9.91 11.80
N GLU A 131 7.97 11.07 12.45
CA GLU A 131 6.91 12.08 12.74
C GLU A 131 6.08 12.52 11.51
N GLU A 132 6.56 12.24 10.29
CA GLU A 132 5.95 12.60 9.01
C GLU A 132 5.34 11.43 8.21
N PHE A 133 5.66 10.16 8.51
CA PHE A 133 5.28 9.01 7.68
C PHE A 133 4.67 7.84 8.46
N LEU A 134 3.69 7.16 7.85
CA LEU A 134 3.33 5.79 8.24
C LEU A 134 4.15 4.78 7.43
N THR A 135 4.86 3.88 8.09
CA THR A 135 5.63 2.83 7.39
C THR A 135 4.98 1.46 7.60
N MET A 136 4.52 0.85 6.51
CA MET A 136 4.04 -0.53 6.47
C MET A 136 5.08 -1.40 5.78
N VAL A 137 5.77 -2.26 6.54
CA VAL A 137 6.84 -3.14 6.04
C VAL A 137 7.95 -2.32 5.36
N THR A 138 7.96 -2.22 4.04
CA THR A 138 8.92 -1.44 3.26
C THR A 138 8.32 -0.19 2.65
N THR A 139 7.02 0.07 2.80
CA THR A 139 6.35 1.20 2.13
C THR A 139 6.04 2.31 3.11
N ARG A 140 6.49 3.53 2.79
CA ARG A 140 6.15 4.76 3.50
C ARG A 140 4.96 5.44 2.84
N PHE A 141 4.07 5.94 3.69
CA PHE A 141 2.91 6.72 3.33
C PHE A 141 2.97 8.08 4.01
N GLU A 142 2.67 9.13 3.27
CA GLU A 142 2.54 10.49 3.78
C GLU A 142 1.06 10.87 3.89
N ARG A 143 0.74 11.90 4.68
CA ARG A 143 -0.65 12.32 4.84
C ARG A 143 -1.25 12.72 3.48
N PHE A 144 -2.43 12.20 3.20
CA PHE A 144 -3.26 12.67 2.10
C PHE A 144 -4.05 13.90 2.60
N THR A 145 -3.56 15.09 2.27
CA THR A 145 -4.14 16.39 2.65
C THR A 145 -5.58 16.56 2.21
#